data_AF-I3IN18-F1
#
_entry.id   AF-I3IN18-F1
#
_cell.length_a   1.000
_cell.length_b   1.000
_cell.length_c   1.000
_cell.angle_alpha   90.00
_cell.angle_beta   90.00
_cell.angle_gamma   90.00
#
_symmetry.space_group_name_H-M   'P 1'
#
loop_
_entity.id
_entity.type
_entity.pdbx_description
1 polymer ?
#
loop_
_entity_poly.entity_id
_entity_poly.type
_entity_poly.pdbx_seq_one_letter_code
_entity_poly.pdbx_strand_id
1 'polypeptide(L)'
;MAKELGWLPADYKTIKYARDWSLHNNRSILLEEISKVCVEVRFASLDELRAGDVLVFMNGQTSGYGGIYIGEGRMIHAHIRHGIQEDPVSRYQEKLNSVWRVSR
;
A
#
# COMPACT_ATOMS: atom_id res chain seq x y z
N MET A 1 17.60 9.43 -1.38
CA MET A 1 16.38 10.18 -0.97
C MET A 1 15.65 9.58 0.25
N ALA A 2 14.84 8.51 0.17
CA ALA A 2 14.07 8.04 1.35
C ALA A 2 14.94 7.59 2.56
N LYS A 3 16.07 6.94 2.30
CA LYS A 3 17.05 6.57 3.33
C LYS A 3 17.76 7.80 3.94
N GLU A 4 18.18 8.73 3.09
CA GLU A 4 18.82 9.99 3.51
C GLU A 4 17.89 10.84 4.38
N LEU A 5 16.58 10.77 4.13
CA LEU A 5 15.55 11.46 4.92
C LEU A 5 15.19 10.74 6.22
N GLY A 6 15.80 9.58 6.52
CA GLY A 6 15.47 8.76 7.70
C GLY A 6 14.06 8.15 7.65
N TRP A 7 13.50 7.95 6.46
CA TRP A 7 12.17 7.34 6.28
C TRP A 7 12.27 5.82 6.19
N LEU A 8 13.44 5.31 5.80
CA LEU A 8 13.78 3.89 5.81
C LEU A 8 15.12 3.70 6.55
N PRO A 9 15.34 2.53 7.18
CA PRO A 9 16.65 2.17 7.72
C PRO A 9 17.76 2.35 6.68
N ALA A 10 18.93 2.83 7.12
CA ALA A 10 20.05 3.10 6.21
C ALA A 10 20.48 1.84 5.43
N ASP A 11 20.44 0.69 6.10
CA ASP A 11 20.77 -0.63 5.59
C ASP A 11 19.61 -1.34 4.86
N TYR A 12 18.43 -0.71 4.75
CA TYR A 12 17.27 -1.30 4.08
C TYR A 12 17.59 -1.71 2.64
N LYS A 13 17.37 -2.98 2.29
CA LYS A 13 17.59 -3.47 0.92
C LYS A 13 16.26 -3.63 0.22
N THR A 14 16.09 -2.92 -0.90
CA THR A 14 14.91 -3.08 -1.76
C THR A 14 14.82 -4.53 -2.24
N ILE A 15 13.71 -5.19 -1.92
CA ILE A 15 13.43 -6.53 -2.42
C ILE A 15 13.08 -6.45 -3.91
N LYS A 16 13.71 -7.30 -4.71
CA LYS A 16 13.40 -7.48 -6.14
C LYS A 16 12.74 -8.83 -6.32
N TYR A 17 11.60 -8.85 -7.00
CA TYR A 17 10.87 -10.06 -7.34
C TYR A 17 10.18 -9.89 -8.70
N ALA A 18 9.78 -11.01 -9.31
CA ALA A 18 9.13 -11.01 -10.62
C ALA A 18 7.75 -10.33 -10.56
N ARG A 19 7.33 -9.65 -11.62
CA ARG A 19 6.08 -8.87 -11.65
C ARG A 19 4.85 -9.72 -11.34
N ASP A 20 4.85 -10.96 -11.79
CA ASP A 20 3.81 -11.97 -11.66
C ASP A 20 3.92 -12.81 -10.37
N TRP A 21 4.87 -12.51 -9.48
CA TRP A 21 5.05 -13.23 -8.22
C TRP A 21 3.75 -13.41 -7.43
N SER A 22 2.94 -12.35 -7.33
CA SER A 22 1.68 -12.35 -6.57
C SER A 22 0.61 -13.29 -7.15
N LEU A 23 0.76 -13.72 -8.41
CA LEU A 23 -0.15 -14.63 -9.10
C LEU A 23 0.20 -16.11 -8.86
N HIS A 24 1.42 -16.40 -8.39
CA HIS A 24 1.95 -17.76 -8.28
C HIS A 24 2.40 -18.14 -6.86
N ASN A 25 2.13 -17.29 -5.88
CA ASN A 25 2.54 -17.48 -4.49
C ASN A 25 1.42 -17.04 -3.54
N ASN A 26 1.42 -17.60 -2.32
CA ASN A 26 0.45 -17.28 -1.27
C ASN A 26 1.00 -16.29 -0.23
N ARG A 27 2.18 -15.73 -0.49
CA ARG A 27 2.91 -14.82 0.42
C ARG A 27 2.99 -13.42 -0.18
N SER A 28 2.54 -12.41 0.56
CA SER A 28 2.60 -11.01 0.13
C SER A 28 3.90 -10.34 0.57
N ILE A 29 4.84 -10.20 -0.36
CA ILE A 29 6.08 -9.44 -0.13
C ILE A 29 5.76 -7.98 0.24
N LEU A 30 4.75 -7.38 -0.39
CA LEU A 30 4.33 -6.01 -0.11
C LEU A 30 3.92 -5.82 1.36
N LEU A 31 3.04 -6.68 1.88
CA LEU A 31 2.60 -6.61 3.27
C LEU A 31 3.75 -6.84 4.26
N GLU A 32 4.67 -7.75 3.93
CA GLU A 32 5.83 -8.02 4.77
C GLU A 32 6.78 -6.83 4.85
N GLU A 33 6.98 -6.10 3.75
CA GLU A 33 7.80 -4.89 3.80
C GLU A 33 7.09 -3.73 4.49
N ILE A 34 5.78 -3.55 4.26
CA ILE A 34 4.99 -2.50 4.90
C ILE A 34 4.97 -2.71 6.43
N SER A 35 4.76 -3.94 6.89
CA SER A 35 4.65 -4.24 8.33
C SER A 35 5.93 -3.99 9.14
N LYS A 36 7.09 -3.81 8.49
CA LYS A 36 8.35 -3.44 9.16
C LYS A 36 8.41 -1.98 9.58
N VAL A 37 7.64 -1.10 8.93
CA VAL A 37 7.73 0.36 9.10
C VAL A 37 6.38 1.03 9.36
N CYS A 38 5.29 0.27 9.22
CA CYS A 38 3.93 0.73 9.46
C CYS A 38 3.22 -0.16 10.48
N VAL A 39 2.21 0.42 11.12
CA VAL A 39 1.21 -0.30 11.91
C VAL A 39 -0.10 -0.40 11.14
N GLU A 40 -0.78 -1.54 11.25
CA GLU A 40 -2.10 -1.73 10.65
C GLU A 40 -3.12 -0.84 11.36
N VAL A 41 -3.95 -0.15 10.58
CA VAL A 41 -5.02 0.73 11.04
C VAL A 41 -6.34 -0.04 10.99
N ARG A 42 -6.99 -0.17 12.14
CA ARG A 42 -8.41 -0.57 12.21
C ARG A 42 -9.28 0.65 11.98
N PHE A 43 -10.25 0.54 11.08
CA PHE A 43 -11.18 1.60 10.71
C PHE A 43 -12.55 1.00 10.41
N ALA A 44 -13.62 1.72 10.70
CA ALA A 44 -14.99 1.32 10.33
C ALA A 44 -15.47 1.97 9.03
N SER A 45 -14.94 3.15 8.69
CA SER A 45 -15.26 3.88 7.46
C SER A 45 -14.05 4.65 6.91
N LEU A 46 -14.11 5.06 5.64
CA LEU A 46 -13.03 5.84 5.00
C LEU A 46 -12.82 7.22 5.65
N ASP A 47 -13.83 7.75 6.35
CA ASP A 47 -13.74 9.05 7.02
C ASP A 47 -12.82 9.03 8.25
N GLU A 48 -12.51 7.84 8.78
CA GLU A 48 -11.56 7.64 9.88
C GLU A 48 -10.10 7.59 9.41
N LEU A 49 -9.87 7.48 8.10
CA LEU A 49 -8.53 7.42 7.52
C LEU A 49 -7.88 8.81 7.49
N ARG A 50 -6.56 8.82 7.59
CA ARG A 50 -5.74 10.05 7.57
C ARG A 50 -4.96 10.13 6.27
N ALA A 51 -4.83 11.33 5.73
CA ALA A 51 -3.95 11.57 4.59
C ALA A 51 -2.54 11.02 4.90
N GLY A 52 -1.99 10.25 3.97
CA GLY A 52 -0.73 9.51 4.14
C GLY A 52 -0.89 8.04 4.57
N ASP A 53 -2.09 7.59 4.97
CA ASP A 53 -2.35 6.17 5.17
C ASP A 53 -2.13 5.39 3.87
N VAL A 54 -1.48 4.23 3.98
CA VAL A 54 -1.20 3.33 2.87
C VAL A 54 -2.34 2.32 2.76
N LEU A 55 -3.05 2.37 1.65
CA LEU A 55 -4.10 1.42 1.29
C LEU A 55 -3.46 0.24 0.57
N VAL A 56 -3.75 -0.99 1.02
CA VAL A 56 -3.21 -2.21 0.42
C VAL A 56 -4.36 -3.03 -0.16
N PHE A 57 -4.23 -3.42 -1.43
CA PHE A 57 -5.26 -4.12 -2.19
C PHE A 57 -4.82 -5.53 -2.63
N MET A 58 -5.80 -6.42 -2.71
CA MET A 58 -5.63 -7.77 -3.26
C MET A 58 -5.36 -7.72 -4.76
N ASN A 59 -4.39 -8.52 -5.20
CA ASN A 59 -4.08 -8.79 -6.60
C ASN A 59 -3.82 -10.29 -6.80
N GLY A 60 -4.85 -11.02 -7.21
CA GLY A 60 -4.81 -12.48 -7.24
C GLY A 60 -4.97 -13.06 -5.85
N GLN A 61 -4.06 -13.96 -5.45
CA GLN A 61 -4.12 -14.65 -4.16
C GLN A 61 -3.47 -13.87 -3.01
N THR A 62 -2.79 -12.76 -3.31
CA THR A 62 -2.03 -11.99 -2.31
C THR A 62 -2.27 -10.49 -2.45
N SER A 63 -1.92 -9.74 -1.41
CA SER A 63 -1.76 -8.28 -1.54
C SER A 63 -0.55 -7.96 -2.41
N GLY A 64 -0.77 -7.21 -3.48
CA GLY A 64 0.28 -6.90 -4.46
C GLY A 64 0.20 -5.48 -5.00
N TYR A 65 -0.75 -4.69 -4.50
CA TYR A 65 -1.02 -3.35 -4.99
C TYR A 65 -1.26 -2.39 -3.83
N GLY A 66 -0.84 -1.13 -3.99
CA GLY A 66 -1.02 -0.12 -2.96
C GLY A 66 -1.28 1.28 -3.51
N GLY A 67 -1.92 2.09 -2.68
CA GLY A 67 -2.17 3.52 -2.90
C GLY A 67 -1.96 4.32 -1.63
N ILE A 68 -1.83 5.63 -1.75
CA ILE A 68 -1.72 6.56 -0.61
C ILE A 68 -3.05 7.32 -0.50
N TYR A 69 -3.71 7.22 0.64
CA TYR A 69 -4.91 7.98 0.93
C TYR A 69 -4.59 9.47 1.02
N ILE A 70 -5.39 10.31 0.35
CA ILE A 70 -5.19 11.76 0.32
C ILE A 70 -6.35 12.56 0.92
N GLY A 71 -7.31 11.87 1.55
CA GLY A 71 -8.50 12.48 2.15
C GLY A 71 -9.76 12.32 1.29
N GLU A 72 -10.92 12.59 1.89
CA GLU A 72 -12.24 12.64 1.21
C GLU A 72 -12.56 11.40 0.36
N GLY A 73 -12.17 10.21 0.83
CA GLY A 73 -12.41 8.96 0.11
C GLY A 73 -11.55 8.79 -1.16
N ARG A 74 -10.47 9.56 -1.33
CA ARG A 74 -9.59 9.53 -2.52
C ARG A 74 -8.19 9.01 -2.22
N MET A 75 -7.55 8.47 -3.24
CA MET A 75 -6.17 7.99 -3.17
C MET A 75 -5.37 8.34 -4.42
N ILE A 76 -4.04 8.41 -4.27
CA ILE A 76 -3.08 8.41 -5.38
C ILE A 76 -2.45 7.03 -5.47
N HIS A 77 -2.44 6.44 -6.66
CA HIS A 77 -1.97 5.07 -6.89
C HIS A 77 -1.40 4.88 -8.30
N ALA A 78 -0.50 3.92 -8.47
CA ALA A 78 0.15 3.66 -9.77
C ALA A 78 -0.65 2.63 -10.58
N HIS A 79 -1.50 3.08 -11.50
CA HIS A 79 -2.32 2.19 -12.33
C HIS A 79 -1.49 1.55 -13.46
N ILE A 80 -1.59 0.21 -13.61
CA ILE A 80 -0.76 -0.56 -14.56
C ILE A 80 -0.85 -0.10 -16.02
N ARG A 81 -2.00 0.45 -16.44
CA ARG A 81 -2.20 0.94 -17.83
C ARG A 81 -2.09 2.45 -18.00
N HIS A 82 -2.22 3.22 -16.91
CA HIS A 82 -2.45 4.67 -17.00
C HIS A 82 -1.45 5.49 -16.17
N GLY A 83 -0.44 4.84 -15.58
CA GLY A 83 0.54 5.51 -14.73
C GLY A 83 -0.07 5.98 -13.42
N ILE A 84 0.44 7.08 -12.86
CA ILE A 84 -0.06 7.64 -11.60
C ILE A 84 -1.45 8.26 -11.85
N GLN A 85 -2.42 7.85 -11.03
CA GLN A 85 -3.79 8.33 -11.08
C GLN A 85 -4.24 8.76 -9.69
N GLU A 86 -5.16 9.72 -9.65
CA GLU A 86 -6.02 9.96 -8.48
C GLU A 86 -7.36 9.30 -8.75
N ASP A 87 -7.81 8.44 -7.85
CA ASP A 87 -9.08 7.72 -7.97
C ASP A 87 -9.81 7.70 -6.62
N PRO A 88 -11.15 7.62 -6.63
CA PRO A 88 -11.92 7.33 -5.43
C PRO A 88 -11.60 5.91 -4.94
N VAL A 89 -11.38 5.74 -3.64
CA VAL A 89 -11.11 4.44 -3.00
C VAL A 89 -12.27 3.47 -3.22
N SER A 90 -13.50 4.00 -3.26
CA SER A 90 -14.72 3.22 -3.50
C SER A 90 -14.68 2.40 -4.79
N ARG A 91 -13.96 2.86 -5.82
CA ARG A 91 -13.76 2.12 -7.08
C ARG A 91 -13.02 0.79 -6.89
N TYR A 92 -12.25 0.66 -5.81
CA TYR A 92 -11.42 -0.50 -5.49
C TYR A 92 -11.78 -1.14 -4.14
N GLN A 93 -12.91 -0.75 -3.54
CA GLN A 93 -13.29 -1.13 -2.18
C GLN A 93 -13.33 -2.64 -1.96
N GLU A 94 -13.85 -3.41 -2.93
CA GLU A 94 -13.93 -4.88 -2.84
C GLU A 94 -12.57 -5.56 -2.77
N LYS A 95 -11.51 -4.87 -3.22
CA LYS A 95 -10.13 -5.38 -3.19
C LYS A 95 -9.35 -4.82 -2.02
N LEU A 96 -9.87 -3.86 -1.27
CA LEU A 96 -9.18 -3.26 -0.14
C LEU A 96 -8.99 -4.33 0.93
N ASN A 97 -7.74 -4.68 1.19
CA ASN A 97 -7.38 -5.73 2.14
C ASN A 97 -7.09 -5.16 3.53
N SER A 98 -6.26 -4.12 3.59
CA SER A 98 -5.81 -3.52 4.84
C SER A 98 -5.35 -2.07 4.63
N VAL A 99 -5.27 -1.33 5.73
CA VAL A 99 -4.78 0.04 5.76
C VAL A 99 -3.64 0.13 6.76
N TRP A 100 -2.58 0.86 6.41
CA TRP A 100 -1.35 0.91 7.17
C TRP A 100 -0.89 2.34 7.37
N ARG A 101 -0.45 2.68 8.57
CA ARG A 101 0.06 4.01 8.92
C ARG A 101 1.52 3.92 9.31
N VAL A 102 2.35 4.79 8.75
CA VAL A 102 3.75 4.89 9.14
C VAL A 102 3.82 5.21 10.63
N SER A 103 4.41 4.30 11.40
CA SER A 103 4.64 4.49 12.83
C SER A 103 5.96 5.22 13.00
N ARG A 104 5.89 6.46 13.49
CA ARG A 104 7.02 7.19 14.05
C ARG A 104 6.70 7.55 15.48
#